data_AF-A0A2N2DGZ4-F1
#
_entry.id   AF-A0A2N2DGZ4-F1
#
_cell.length_a   1.000
_cell.length_b   1.000
_cell.length_c   1.000
_cell.angle_alpha   90.00
_cell.angle_beta   90.00
_cell.angle_gamma   90.00
#
_symmetry.space_group_name_H-M   'P 1'
#
loop_
_entity.id
_entity.type
_entity.pdbx_description
1 polymer ?
#
loop_
_entity_poly.entity_id
_entity_poly.type
_entity_poly.pdbx_seq_one_letter_code
_entity_poly.pdbx_strand_id
1 'polypeptide(L)' 'MKKELDYYLNLPYKIEIRPSMEGGFGARIVELPGCVTQGETLEEVIANIKDAKVCWLEVALEEDMVIPEPVLSNN' A
#
# COMPACT_ATOMS: atom_id res chain seq x y z
N MET A 1 -8.09 -22.40 -5.06
CA MET A 1 -7.30 -21.43 -5.83
C MET A 1 -6.50 -20.62 -4.83
N LYS A 2 -5.17 -20.67 -4.89
CA LYS A 2 -4.32 -19.75 -4.13
C LYS A 2 -4.37 -18.39 -4.83
N LYS A 3 -4.44 -17.32 -4.05
CA LYS A 3 -4.37 -15.95 -4.56
C LYS A 3 -2.89 -15.59 -4.60
N GLU A 4 -2.39 -15.28 -5.79
CA GLU A 4 -0.99 -14.97 -6.04
C GLU A 4 -0.75 -13.44 -5.96
N LEU A 5 0.52 -13.01 -5.98
CA LEU A 5 0.89 -11.59 -5.90
C LEU A 5 0.14 -10.70 -6.89
N ASP A 6 0.04 -11.13 -8.16
CA ASP A 6 -0.63 -10.38 -9.22
C ASP A 6 -2.11 -10.12 -8.92
N TYR A 7 -2.79 -11.06 -8.26
CA TYR A 7 -4.18 -10.87 -7.84
C TYR A 7 -4.31 -9.66 -6.90
N TYR A 8 -3.47 -9.59 -5.87
CA TYR A 8 -3.52 -8.49 -4.90
C TYR A 8 -2.98 -7.18 -5.49
N LEU A 9 -1.97 -7.23 -6.36
CA LEU A 9 -1.47 -6.02 -7.01
C LEU A 9 -2.55 -5.29 -7.82
N ASN A 10 -3.46 -6.05 -8.45
CA ASN A 10 -4.57 -5.53 -9.24
C ASN A 10 -5.79 -5.06 -8.41
N LEU A 11 -5.79 -5.27 -7.09
CA LEU A 11 -6.88 -4.78 -6.24
C LEU A 11 -6.77 -3.26 -6.00
N PRO A 12 -7.91 -2.54 -5.91
CA PRO A 12 -7.95 -1.09 -5.74
C PRO A 12 -7.72 -0.68 -4.28
N TYR A 13 -6.53 -0.96 -3.77
CA TYR A 13 -6.09 -0.55 -2.44
C TYR A 13 -6.10 0.98 -2.28
N LYS A 14 -6.63 1.46 -1.16
CA LYS A 14 -6.75 2.90 -0.92
C LYS A 14 -5.43 3.46 -0.40
N ILE A 15 -4.83 4.36 -1.17
CA ILE A 15 -3.66 5.13 -0.75
C ILE A 15 -4.13 6.44 -0.13
N GLU A 16 -3.75 6.69 1.12
CA GLU A 16 -3.92 7.98 1.79
C GLU A 16 -2.59 8.71 1.85
N ILE A 17 -2.55 9.92 1.31
CA ILE A 17 -1.37 10.81 1.32
C ILE A 17 -1.69 12.00 2.21
N ARG A 18 -0.76 12.37 3.10
CA ARG A 18 -0.88 13.52 3.98
C ARG A 18 0.41 14.33 3.97
N PRO A 19 0.34 15.67 3.90
CA PRO A 19 1.51 16.51 4.10
C PRO A 19 2.02 16.40 5.54
N SER A 20 3.34 16.48 5.72
CA SER A 20 3.98 16.54 7.04
C SER A 20 4.18 17.99 7.47
N MET A 21 4.19 18.23 8.79
CA MET A 21 4.49 19.56 9.36
C MET A 21 5.93 20.00 9.11
N GLU A 22 6.86 19.07 8.95
CA GLU A 22 8.28 19.33 8.72
C GLU A 22 8.61 19.48 7.22
N GLY A 23 7.60 19.42 6.35
CA GLY A 23 7.77 19.36 4.90
C GLY A 23 7.69 17.94 4.35
N GLY A 24 7.40 17.83 3.05
CA GLY A 24 7.18 16.54 2.38
C GLY A 24 5.81 15.91 2.66
N PHE A 25 5.70 14.63 2.35
CA PHE A 25 4.47 13.85 2.35
C PHE A 25 4.69 12.48 2.98
N GLY A 26 3.73 12.04 3.78
CA GLY A 26 3.59 10.65 4.19
C GLY A 26 2.48 9.98 3.38
N ALA A 27 2.68 8.73 2.98
CA ALA A 27 1.64 7.91 2.37
C ALA A 27 1.49 6.57 3.10
N ARG A 28 0.27 6.03 3.06
CA ARG A 28 -0.04 4.69 3.59
C ARG A 28 -1.11 4.02 2.76
N ILE A 29 -1.12 2.69 2.78
CA ILE A 29 -2.25 1.90 2.28
C ILE A 29 -3.16 1.56 3.46
N VAL A 30 -4.43 1.96 3.37
CA VAL A 30 -5.39 1.86 4.49
C VAL A 30 -5.60 0.40 4.91
N GLU A 31 -5.66 -0.50 3.94
CA GLU A 31 -5.97 -1.91 4.20
C GLU A 31 -4.74 -2.78 4.46
N LEU A 32 -3.53 -2.25 4.30
CA LEU A 32 -2.28 -2.97 4.55
C LEU A 32 -1.55 -2.35 5.76
N PRO A 33 -1.82 -2.82 6.99
CA PRO A 33 -1.22 -2.25 8.20
C PRO A 33 0.31 -2.31 8.12
N GLY A 34 0.96 -1.18 8.40
CA GLY A 34 2.42 -1.07 8.34
C GLY A 34 2.98 -0.76 6.94
N CYS A 35 2.17 -0.78 5.89
CA CYS A 35 2.59 -0.29 4.57
C CYS A 35 2.51 1.25 4.56
N VAL A 36 3.60 1.88 5.01
CA VAL A 36 3.75 3.33 5.14
C VAL A 36 5.06 3.78 4.51
N THR A 37 5.08 5.00 3.97
CA THR A 37 6.29 5.61 3.43
C THR A 37 6.24 7.14 3.57
N GLN A 38 7.36 7.78 3.30
CA GLN A 38 7.52 9.22 3.26
C GLN A 38 8.36 9.62 2.04
N GLY A 39 8.19 10.87 1.59
CA GLY A 39 8.95 11.47 0.50
C GLY A 39 8.88 12.98 0.56
N GLU A 40 9.80 13.67 -0.10
CA GLU A 40 9.84 15.13 -0.14
C GLU A 40 8.82 15.69 -1.12
N THR A 41 8.48 14.91 -2.15
CA THR A 41 7.53 15.29 -3.21
C THR A 41 6.35 14.32 -3.31
N LEU A 42 5.27 14.76 -3.96
CA LEU A 42 4.08 13.93 -4.17
C LEU A 42 4.40 12.76 -5.12
N GLU A 43 5.20 13.00 -6.14
CA GLU A 43 5.63 11.99 -7.11
C GLU A 43 6.47 10.90 -6.43
N GLU A 44 7.41 11.31 -5.58
CA GLU A 44 8.27 10.41 -4.82
C GLU A 44 7.45 9.55 -3.84
N VAL A 45 6.58 10.18 -3.04
CA VAL A 45 5.79 9.41 -2.05
C VAL A 45 4.85 8.40 -2.73
N ILE A 46 4.34 8.73 -3.93
CA ILE A 46 3.52 7.82 -4.74
C ILE A 46 4.35 6.67 -5.32
N ALA A 47 5.57 6.92 -5.78
CA ALA A 47 6.47 5.87 -6.23
C ALA A 47 6.81 4.93 -5.06
N ASN A 48 7.24 5.50 -3.94
CA ASN A 48 7.65 4.75 -2.76
C ASN A 48 6.52 3.89 -2.19
N ILE A 49 5.26 4.36 -2.18
CA ILE A 49 4.15 3.57 -1.61
C ILE A 49 3.74 2.42 -2.53
N LYS A 50 3.94 2.56 -3.85
CA LYS A 50 3.73 1.46 -4.80
C LYS A 50 4.78 0.38 -4.63
N ASP A 51 6.04 0.75 -4.45
CA ASP A 51 7.11 -0.21 -4.19
C ASP A 51 6.91 -0.90 -2.83
N ALA A 52 6.57 -0.12 -1.80
CA ALA A 52 6.24 -0.65 -0.47
C ALA A 52 5.04 -1.62 -0.51
N LYS A 53 4.04 -1.37 -1.38
CA LYS A 53 2.91 -2.30 -1.59
C LYS A 53 3.41 -3.66 -2.10
N VAL A 54 4.29 -3.66 -3.09
CA VAL A 54 4.84 -4.90 -3.68
C VAL A 54 5.56 -5.70 -2.61
N CYS A 55 6.53 -5.08 -1.91
CA CYS A 55 7.30 -5.76 -0.87
C CYS A 55 6.42 -6.27 0.27
N TRP A 56 5.43 -5.49 0.72
CA TRP A 56 4.52 -5.91 1.78
C TRP A 56 3.73 -7.16 1.37
N LEU A 57 3.20 -7.19 0.14
CA LEU A 57 2.42 -8.31 -0.38
C LEU A 57 3.28 -9.56 -0.62
N GLU A 58 4.52 -9.40 -1.09
CA GLU A 58 5.47 -10.51 -1.25
C GLU A 58 5.76 -11.19 0.09
N VAL A 59 6.15 -10.40 1.10
CA VAL A 59 6.42 -10.93 2.45
C VAL A 59 5.18 -11.58 3.05
N ALA A 60 4.01 -10.94 2.92
CA ALA A 60 2.77 -11.50 3.44
C ALA A 60 2.39 -12.83 2.78
N LEU A 61 2.69 -13.02 1.49
CA LEU A 61 2.49 -14.29 0.80
C LEU A 61 3.52 -15.35 1.23
N GLU A 62 4.79 -14.98 1.39
CA GLU A 62 5.86 -15.88 1.83
C GLU A 62 5.65 -16.39 3.26
N GLU A 63 5.13 -15.54 4.14
CA GLU A 63 4.87 -15.86 5.54
C GLU A 63 3.45 -16.42 5.79
N ASP A 64 2.69 -16.74 4.74
CA ASP A 64 1.28 -17.19 4.81
C ASP A 64 0.39 -16.27 5.70
N MET A 65 0.68 -14.96 5.69
CA MET A 65 -0.09 -13.95 6.41
C MET A 65 -1.45 -13.71 5.76
N VAL A 66 -2.42 -13.28 6.58
CA VAL A 66 -3.73 -12.85 6.08
C VAL A 66 -3.57 -11.47 5.42
N ILE A 67 -3.79 -11.42 4.11
CA ILE A 67 -3.78 -10.18 3.31
C ILE A 67 -5.21 -9.61 3.26
N PRO A 68 -5.48 -8.43 3.87
CA PRO A 68 -6.80 -7.82 3.82
C PRO A 68 -7.09 -7.26 2.43
N GLU A 69 -8.28 -7.53 1.89
CA GLU A 69 -8.72 -6.96 0.61
C GLU A 69 -9.37 -5.58 0.81
N PRO A 70 -9.28 -4.68 -0.20
CA PRO A 70 -9.98 -3.42 -0.15
C PRO A 70 -11.50 -3.63 -0.10
N VAL A 71 -12.14 -2.94 0.82
CA VAL A 71 -13.60 -2.90 0.87
C VAL A 71 -14.07 -2.00 -0.28
N LEU A 72 -14.55 -2.60 -1.36
CA LEU A 72 -15.24 -1.89 -2.42
C LEU A 72 -16.45 -1.18 -1.81
N SER A 73 -16.30 0.11 -1.55
CA SER A 73 -17.42 0.98 -1.24
C SER A 73 -18.16 1.18 -2.55
N ASN A 74 -19.12 0.31 -2.86
CA ASN A 74 -20.04 0.53 -3.97
C ASN A 74 -20.82 1.81 -3.65
N ASN A 75 -20.42 2.93 -4.26
CA ASN A 75 -21.08 4.22 -4.13
C ASN A 75 -21.82 4.54 -5.43
#